data_AF-A0A3B0UET7-F1
#
_entry.id   AF-A0A3B0UET7-F1
#
_cell.length_a   1.000
_cell.length_b   1.000
_cell.length_c   1.000
_cell.angle_alpha   90.00
_cell.angle_beta   90.00
_cell.angle_gamma   90.00
#
_symmetry.space_group_name_H-M   'P 1'
#
loop_
_entity.id
_entity.type
_entity.pdbx_description
1 polymer ?
#
loop_
_entity_poly.entity_id
_entity_poly.type
_entity_poly.pdbx_seq_one_letter_code
_entity_poly.pdbx_strand_id
1 'polypeptide(L)'
;MRTKFEKNPDLFTIPISATKFHGNCRDEAPKLLKGLQAIFMDDQLSAAVLSLLSDKINPKRGELIRSGRKGMGLWEILVLCVMRQGLSTNYDRV
;
A
#
# COMPACT_ATOMS: atom_id res chain seq x y z
N MET A 1 11.14 12.94 -2.41
CA MET A 1 11.24 11.48 -2.23
C MET A 1 9.99 11.03 -1.51
N ARG A 2 9.30 9.99 -1.98
CA ARG A 2 8.10 9.49 -1.30
C ARG A 2 8.48 8.85 0.03
N THR A 3 7.67 9.08 1.06
CA THR A 3 7.94 8.56 2.41
C THR A 3 7.57 7.09 2.50
N LYS A 4 8.30 6.37 3.36
CA LYS A 4 7.85 5.08 3.87
C LYS A 4 6.63 5.34 4.76
N PHE A 5 5.69 4.41 4.77
CA PHE A 5 4.47 4.56 5.57
C PHE A 5 4.77 4.38 7.05
N GLU A 6 4.28 5.32 7.87
CA GLU A 6 4.39 5.23 9.32
C GLU A 6 3.26 4.34 9.84
N LYS A 7 3.60 3.29 10.58
CA LYS A 7 2.62 2.32 11.11
C LYS A 7 1.84 2.85 12.32
N ASN A 8 1.74 4.17 12.48
CA ASN A 8 1.13 4.77 13.66
C ASN A 8 -0.37 5.00 13.39
N PRO A 9 -1.28 4.22 14.00
CA PRO A 9 -2.70 4.46 13.85
C PRO A 9 -3.08 5.77 14.54
N ASP A 10 -3.94 6.56 13.89
CA ASP A 10 -4.61 7.68 14.57
C ASP A 10 -5.46 7.14 15.72
N LEU A 11 -5.60 7.91 16.79
CA LEU A 11 -6.28 7.55 18.05
C LEU A 11 -7.70 6.97 17.87
N PHE A 12 -8.37 7.24 16.75
CA PHE A 12 -9.73 6.78 16.45
C PHE A 12 -9.81 5.85 15.22
N THR A 13 -8.68 5.28 14.81
CA THR A 13 -8.62 4.35 13.68
C THR A 13 -8.34 2.94 14.13
N ILE A 14 -8.95 1.97 13.43
CA ILE A 14 -8.63 0.57 13.62
C ILE A 14 -7.27 0.33 12.93
N PRO A 15 -6.25 -0.14 13.66
CA PRO A 15 -4.96 -0.41 13.04
C PRO A 15 -5.09 -1.53 12.03
N ILE A 16 -4.31 -1.47 10.95
CA ILE A 16 -4.31 -2.47 9.87
C ILE A 16 -4.09 -3.89 10.44
N SER A 17 -3.26 -4.03 11.48
CA SER A 17 -3.02 -5.30 12.16
C SER A 17 -4.24 -5.88 12.89
N ALA A 18 -5.20 -5.05 13.31
CA ALA A 18 -6.41 -5.48 14.01
C ALA A 18 -7.64 -5.64 13.09
N THR A 19 -7.53 -5.27 11.82
CA THR A 19 -8.62 -5.42 10.84
C THR A 19 -9.00 -6.89 10.67
N LYS A 20 -10.29 -7.19 10.76
CA LYS A 20 -10.82 -8.56 10.62
C LYS A 20 -11.49 -8.74 9.27
N PHE A 21 -11.22 -9.88 8.62
CA PHE A 21 -11.85 -10.27 7.36
C PHE A 21 -12.72 -11.51 7.55
N HIS A 22 -13.95 -11.48 7.05
CA HIS A 22 -14.84 -12.63 7.08
C HIS A 22 -14.40 -13.66 6.03
N GLY A 23 -14.25 -14.93 6.46
CA GLY A 23 -13.85 -16.02 5.55
C GLY A 23 -14.89 -16.39 4.49
N ASN A 24 -16.16 -15.99 4.71
CA ASN A 24 -17.28 -16.33 3.82
C ASN A 24 -17.56 -15.25 2.76
N CYS A 25 -16.65 -14.27 2.58
CA CYS A 25 -16.86 -13.28 1.53
C CYS A 25 -16.57 -13.90 0.16
N ARG A 26 -17.54 -13.80 -0.75
CA ARG A 26 -17.39 -14.24 -2.14
C ARG A 26 -16.45 -13.34 -2.94
N ASP A 27 -16.36 -12.08 -2.55
CA ASP A 27 -15.50 -11.09 -3.17
C ASP A 27 -14.00 -11.49 -3.05
N GLU A 28 -13.21 -11.05 -4.01
CA GLU A 28 -11.77 -11.28 -4.07
C GLU A 28 -11.00 -10.23 -3.24
N ALA A 29 -11.57 -9.05 -3.04
CA ALA A 29 -10.94 -7.94 -2.32
C ALA A 29 -10.52 -8.29 -0.90
N PRO A 30 -11.32 -8.99 -0.06
CA PRO A 30 -10.89 -9.37 1.29
C PRO A 30 -9.70 -10.32 1.29
N LYS A 31 -9.56 -11.17 0.28
CA LYS A 31 -8.41 -12.09 0.16
C LYS A 31 -7.14 -11.30 -0.16
N LEU A 32 -7.22 -10.34 -1.09
CA LEU A 32 -6.13 -9.43 -1.42
C LEU A 32 -5.74 -8.55 -0.22
N LEU A 33 -6.73 -7.99 0.48
CA LEU A 33 -6.52 -7.17 1.68
C LEU A 33 -5.85 -7.97 2.79
N LYS A 34 -6.20 -9.25 2.96
CA LYS A 34 -5.55 -10.14 3.94
C LYS A 34 -4.09 -10.41 3.59
N GLY A 35 -3.76 -10.57 2.32
CA GLY A 35 -2.38 -10.68 1.85
C GLY A 35 -1.57 -9.41 2.14
N LEU A 36 -2.15 -8.24 1.84
CA LEU A 36 -1.56 -6.94 2.17
C LEU A 36 -1.38 -6.77 3.69
N GLN A 37 -2.37 -7.19 4.49
CA GLN A 37 -2.28 -7.19 5.95
C GLN A 37 -1.10 -8.05 6.44
N ALA A 38 -0.89 -9.24 5.86
CA ALA A 38 0.24 -10.09 6.21
C ALA A 38 1.59 -9.43 5.90
N ILE A 39 1.72 -8.78 4.73
CA ILE A 39 2.92 -7.98 4.38
C ILE A 39 3.11 -6.83 5.36
N PHE A 40 2.04 -6.19 5.80
CA PHE A 40 2.10 -5.08 6.76
C PHE A 40 2.57 -5.51 8.15
N MET A 41 2.16 -6.69 8.61
CA MET A 41 2.47 -7.20 9.95
C MET A 41 3.92 -7.69 10.09
N ASP A 42 4.56 -8.11 9.00
CA ASP A 42 5.97 -8.50 8.97
C ASP A 42 6.86 -7.30 8.61
N ASP A 43 7.62 -6.80 9.58
CA ASP A 43 8.51 -5.65 9.40
C ASP A 43 9.60 -5.90 8.36
N GLN A 44 10.17 -7.11 8.30
CA GLN A 44 11.24 -7.44 7.37
C GLN A 44 10.70 -7.51 5.94
N LEU A 45 9.56 -8.19 5.76
CA LEU A 45 8.90 -8.29 4.46
C LEU A 45 8.42 -6.93 3.97
N SER A 46 7.77 -6.15 4.85
CA SER A 46 7.32 -4.79 4.54
C SER A 46 8.48 -3.90 4.09
N ALA A 47 9.61 -3.92 4.83
CA ALA A 47 10.78 -3.14 4.50
C ALA A 47 11.39 -3.55 3.15
N ALA A 48 11.48 -4.85 2.86
CA ALA A 48 12.00 -5.38 1.60
C ALA A 48 11.12 -4.94 0.41
N VAL A 49 9.80 -5.09 0.52
CA VAL A 49 8.84 -4.69 -0.52
C VAL A 49 8.90 -3.18 -0.76
N LEU A 50 8.88 -2.37 0.29
CA LEU A 50 8.93 -0.92 0.16
C LEU A 50 10.29 -0.41 -0.37
N SER A 51 11.39 -1.13 -0.10
CA SER A 51 12.69 -0.80 -0.69
C SER A 51 12.67 -1.02 -2.20
N LEU A 52 12.19 -2.18 -2.66
CA LEU A 52 12.05 -2.48 -4.09
C LEU A 52 11.16 -1.46 -4.80
N LEU A 53 10.05 -1.07 -4.16
CA LEU A 53 9.12 -0.09 -4.71
C LEU A 53 9.75 1.31 -4.75
N SER A 54 10.46 1.70 -3.69
CA SER A 54 11.19 2.96 -3.63
C SER A 54 12.20 3.08 -4.76
N ASP A 55 12.98 2.03 -5.01
CA ASP A 55 14.03 2.02 -6.03
C ASP A 55 13.48 2.17 -7.46
N LYS A 56 12.23 1.72 -7.69
CA LYS A 56 11.55 1.84 -8.99
C LYS A 56 10.80 3.15 -9.16
N ILE A 57 10.18 3.67 -8.10
CA ILE A 57 9.24 4.80 -8.17
C ILE A 57 9.91 6.14 -7.86
N ASN A 58 10.91 6.16 -6.99
CA ASN A 58 11.57 7.42 -6.65
C ASN A 58 12.51 7.83 -7.79
N PRO A 59 12.49 9.13 -8.18
CA PRO A 59 13.42 9.63 -9.18
C PRO A 59 14.86 9.45 -8.69
N LYS A 60 15.76 9.17 -9.63
CA LYS A 60 17.19 9.06 -9.33
C LYS A 60 17.71 10.40 -8.79
N ARG A 61 18.75 10.33 -7.96
CA ARG A 61 19.36 11.50 -7.30
C ARG A 61 19.78 12.52 -8.38
N GLY A 62 19.08 13.65 -8.46
CA GLY A 62 19.29 14.69 -9.48
C GLY A 62 18.00 15.17 -10.16
N GLU A 63 16.98 14.33 -10.24
CA GLU A 63 15.68 14.64 -10.87
C GLU A 63 14.57 14.97 -9.86
N LEU A 64 14.94 15.20 -8.58
CA LEU A 64 13.95 15.59 -7.57
C LEU A 64 13.39 16.98 -7.89
N ILE A 65 12.27 17.00 -8.60
CA ILE A 65 11.44 18.19 -8.76
C ILE A 65 11.04 18.64 -7.35
N ARG A 66 11.46 19.84 -6.95
CA ARG A 66 11.04 20.51 -5.71
C ARG A 66 9.58 20.96 -5.83
N SER A 67 8.66 20.04 -6.10
CA SER A 67 7.24 20.34 -5.95
C SER A 67 6.92 20.30 -4.46
N GLY A 68 6.43 21.40 -3.91
CA GLY A 68 6.08 21.50 -2.48
C GLY A 68 4.94 20.58 -2.04
N ARG A 69 4.32 19.84 -2.97
CA ARG A 69 3.25 18.89 -2.68
C ARG A 69 3.86 17.54 -2.33
N LYS A 70 3.59 17.06 -1.12
CA LYS A 70 3.86 15.69 -0.73
C LYS A 70 2.93 14.78 -1.55
N GLY A 71 3.50 14.00 -2.47
CA GLY A 71 2.75 12.97 -3.19
C GLY A 71 2.30 11.84 -2.26
N MET A 72 1.55 10.90 -2.81
CA MET A 72 1.11 9.68 -2.11
C MET A 72 2.31 8.85 -1.61
N GLY A 73 2.18 8.24 -0.42
CA GLY A 73 3.18 7.38 0.17
C GLY A 73 3.33 6.04 -0.59
N LEU A 74 4.43 5.34 -0.32
CA LEU A 74 4.75 4.09 -1.03
C LEU A 74 3.76 2.96 -0.70
N TRP A 75 3.22 2.93 0.53
CA TRP A 75 2.27 1.92 0.95
C TRP A 75 0.91 2.08 0.26
N GLU A 76 0.40 3.31 0.21
CA GLU A 76 -0.87 3.61 -0.44
C GLU A 76 -0.80 3.31 -1.94
N ILE A 77 0.33 3.61 -2.59
CA ILE A 77 0.58 3.22 -3.99
C ILE A 77 0.52 1.70 -4.14
N LEU A 78 1.20 0.95 -3.27
CA LEU A 78 1.20 -0.52 -3.32
C LEU A 78 -0.23 -1.08 -3.18
N VAL A 79 -0.97 -0.62 -2.17
CA VAL A 79 -2.34 -1.06 -1.91
C VAL A 79 -3.24 -0.81 -3.12
N LEU A 80 -3.20 0.41 -3.69
CA LEU A 80 -4.00 0.76 -4.86
C LEU A 80 -3.62 -0.06 -6.09
N CYS A 81 -2.32 -0.25 -6.34
CA CYS A 81 -1.85 -1.08 -7.45
C CYS A 81 -2.31 -2.53 -7.32
N VAL A 82 -2.15 -3.13 -6.14
CA VAL A 82 -2.54 -4.51 -5.88
C VAL A 82 -4.05 -4.69 -5.97
N MET A 83 -4.84 -3.77 -5.43
CA MET A 83 -6.31 -3.82 -5.54
C MET A 83 -6.76 -3.70 -6.99
N ARG A 84 -6.26 -2.70 -7.71
CA ARG A 84 -6.61 -2.49 -9.12
C ARG A 84 -6.25 -3.71 -9.97
N GLN A 85 -5.05 -4.25 -9.79
CA GLN A 85 -4.58 -5.40 -10.57
C GLN A 85 -5.32 -6.67 -10.18
N GLY A 86 -5.47 -6.94 -8.88
CA GLY A 86 -6.10 -8.15 -8.37
C GLY A 86 -7.59 -8.24 -8.69
N LEU A 87 -8.30 -7.11 -8.67
CA LEU A 87 -9.72 -7.05 -9.04
C LEU A 87 -9.95 -6.85 -10.55
N SER A 88 -8.87 -6.75 -11.33
CA SER A 88 -8.93 -6.43 -12.76
C SER A 88 -9.79 -5.19 -13.07
N THR A 89 -9.79 -4.21 -12.16
CA THR A 89 -10.60 -3.00 -12.29
C THR A 89 -9.94 -2.05 -13.28
N ASN A 90 -10.72 -1.57 -14.24
CA ASN A 90 -10.32 -0.56 -15.21
C ASN A 90 -11.29 0.63 -15.14
N TYR A 91 -10.94 1.75 -15.80
CA TYR A 91 -11.77 2.95 -15.79
C TYR A 91 -13.15 2.74 -16.42
N ASP A 92 -13.30 1.72 -17.28
CA ASP A 92 -14.55 1.39 -17.97
C ASP A 92 -15.49 0.50 -17.14
N ARG A 93 -15.00 -0.11 -16.05
CA ARG A 93 -15.80 -0.92 -15.13
C ARG A 93 -15.90 -0.20 -13.78
N VAL A 94 -17.01 0.52 -13.60
CA VAL A 94 -17.50 1.11 -12.35
C VAL A 94 -18.73 0.33 -11.90
#